data_AF-K9GRN5-F1
#
_entry.id   AF-K9GRN5-F1
#
_cell.length_a   1.000
_cell.length_b   1.000
_cell.length_c   1.000
_cell.angle_alpha   90.00
_cell.angle_beta   90.00
_cell.angle_gamma   90.00
#
_symmetry.space_group_name_H-M   'P 1'
#
loop_
_entity.id
_entity.type
_entity.pdbx_description
1 polymer ?
#
loop_
_entity_poly.entity_id
_entity_poly.type
_entity_poly.pdbx_seq_one_letter_code
_entity_poly.pdbx_strand_id
1 'polypeptide(L)'
;MEGKYSTDPEWASVTPIDLDDGSSSGAMPLAAIAYPSEYLEATSYLRAVMAANEMSERALNLTRDVISMNPAHYTVWIYRAKILFSLEKDLMEELSWLNDVSLKYLKNYQIWHHRQVLLSSKAHFPTFPPKEADFLMEMFAQDSKNYHVWTYRHWLVRHFGLWDQPREIEDVEFLLKADVRNNSAWNHRYMLRFGPRDASIPDAGMVNAGDPSTAPAEKGMLSVVDEDMIDAELKFAQEAILRAPENRSPWWYARGVLRAAGRGLEEWEKFAGGFVSEGAVKSSHAVEWLADVFAERIGEEGEAVRMLKMLKEEFDPIRKNYWDYRIRKLDQAVA
;
A
#
# COMPACT_ATOMS: atom_id res chain seq x y z
N MET A 1 -42.60 12.17 7.35
CA MET A 1 -42.23 10.77 7.65
C MET A 1 -41.68 10.80 9.06
N GLU A 2 -42.32 10.09 9.99
CA GLU A 2 -41.74 9.85 11.31
C GLU A 2 -40.57 8.88 11.13
N GLY A 3 -39.39 9.30 11.54
CA GLY A 3 -38.16 8.54 11.46
C GLY A 3 -37.37 8.64 12.76
N LYS A 4 -36.19 8.03 12.79
CA LYS A 4 -35.39 7.84 14.01
C LYS A 4 -35.13 9.18 14.71
N TYR A 5 -34.78 10.21 13.94
CA TYR A 5 -34.36 11.50 14.47
C TYR A 5 -35.53 12.44 14.71
N SER A 6 -36.51 12.48 13.81
CA SER A 6 -37.70 13.33 13.94
C SER A 6 -38.62 12.97 15.11
N THR A 7 -38.54 11.73 15.62
CA THR A 7 -39.35 11.28 16.76
C THR A 7 -38.59 11.24 18.08
N ASP A 8 -37.27 11.46 18.04
CA ASP A 8 -36.43 11.44 19.24
C ASP A 8 -36.46 12.81 19.93
N PRO A 9 -36.91 12.90 21.20
CA PRO A 9 -36.92 14.15 21.95
C PRO A 9 -35.55 14.82 22.05
N GLU A 10 -34.45 14.07 21.99
CA GLU A 10 -33.09 14.62 21.99
C GLU A 10 -32.83 15.53 20.78
N TRP A 11 -33.55 15.30 19.67
CA TRP A 11 -33.40 16.03 18.41
C TRP A 11 -34.46 17.10 18.18
N ALA A 12 -35.43 17.26 19.09
CA ALA A 12 -36.53 18.22 18.97
C ALA A 12 -36.07 19.70 18.86
N SER A 13 -34.87 20.02 19.32
CA SER A 13 -34.28 21.37 19.21
C SER A 13 -33.62 21.65 17.85
N VAL A 14 -33.48 20.64 16.98
CA VAL A 14 -32.73 20.73 15.73
C VAL A 14 -33.71 20.75 14.56
N THR A 15 -33.65 21.82 13.76
CA THR A 15 -34.37 21.87 12.49
C THR A 15 -33.52 21.20 11.41
N PRO A 16 -33.96 20.08 10.80
CA PRO A 16 -33.20 19.40 9.75
C PRO A 16 -33.01 20.30 8.52
N ILE A 17 -31.88 20.16 7.84
CA ILE A 17 -31.56 20.86 6.58
C ILE A 17 -31.59 19.85 5.44
N ASP A 18 -32.57 19.93 4.55
CA ASP A 18 -32.65 19.01 3.41
C ASP A 18 -31.52 19.22 2.39
N LEU A 19 -31.31 18.23 1.53
CA LEU A 19 -30.34 18.34 0.44
C LEU A 19 -30.90 19.32 -0.60
N ASP A 20 -30.15 20.37 -0.91
CA ASP A 20 -30.45 21.23 -2.04
C ASP A 20 -29.79 20.68 -3.31
N ASP A 21 -30.58 20.02 -4.16
CA ASP A 21 -30.17 19.50 -5.46
C ASP A 21 -30.51 20.45 -6.62
N GLY A 22 -30.95 21.68 -6.31
CA GLY A 22 -31.36 22.69 -7.28
C GLY A 22 -32.81 22.57 -7.76
N SER A 23 -33.54 21.50 -7.40
CA SER A 23 -34.94 21.32 -7.81
C SER A 23 -35.85 22.46 -7.34
N SER A 24 -35.59 22.99 -6.13
CA SER A 24 -36.34 24.12 -5.55
C SER A 24 -36.14 25.44 -6.30
N SER A 25 -35.05 25.58 -7.06
CA SER A 25 -34.72 26.74 -7.90
C SER A 25 -35.07 26.56 -9.39
N GLY A 26 -35.76 25.47 -9.74
CA GLY A 26 -36.17 25.15 -11.11
C GLY A 26 -35.09 24.49 -11.97
N ALA A 27 -33.93 24.13 -11.38
CA ALA A 27 -32.93 23.34 -12.07
C ALA A 27 -33.36 21.86 -12.14
N MET A 28 -32.87 21.14 -13.17
CA MET A 28 -33.03 19.69 -13.28
C MET A 28 -31.84 19.01 -12.59
N PRO A 29 -32.04 18.28 -11.48
CA PRO A 29 -30.95 17.57 -10.82
C PRO A 29 -30.32 16.53 -11.75
N LEU A 30 -28.99 16.52 -11.84
CA LEU A 30 -28.23 15.51 -12.60
C LEU A 30 -27.71 14.43 -11.65
N ALA A 31 -27.79 13.16 -12.08
CA ALA A 31 -27.39 12.01 -11.29
C ALA A 31 -28.05 11.95 -9.89
N ALA A 32 -29.30 12.39 -9.79
CA ALA A 32 -30.07 12.33 -8.56
C ALA A 32 -30.22 10.87 -8.10
N ILE A 33 -29.85 10.63 -6.83
CA ILE A 33 -29.95 9.31 -6.22
C ILE A 33 -31.31 9.22 -5.52
N ALA A 34 -32.05 8.15 -5.79
CA ALA A 34 -33.25 7.81 -5.04
C ALA A 34 -32.87 7.24 -3.67
N TYR A 35 -32.50 8.11 -2.73
CA TYR A 35 -32.05 7.71 -1.41
C TYR A 35 -33.18 7.08 -0.57
N PRO A 36 -32.88 6.07 0.27
CA PRO A 36 -33.79 5.64 1.33
C PRO A 36 -34.17 6.80 2.27
N SER A 37 -35.40 6.79 2.77
CA SER A 37 -35.91 7.84 3.67
C SER A 37 -35.07 8.02 4.93
N GLU A 38 -34.59 6.92 5.50
CA GLU A 38 -33.69 6.91 6.66
C GLU A 38 -32.35 7.64 6.41
N TYR A 39 -31.79 7.52 5.21
CA TYR A 39 -30.57 8.23 4.83
C TYR A 39 -30.82 9.72 4.59
N LEU A 40 -31.95 10.06 3.95
CA LEU A 40 -32.38 11.45 3.77
C LEU A 40 -32.56 12.14 5.12
N GLU A 41 -33.25 11.49 6.06
CA GLU A 41 -33.44 12.00 7.42
C GLU A 41 -32.11 12.17 8.15
N ALA A 42 -31.30 11.12 8.29
CA ALA A 42 -30.06 11.22 9.03
C ALA A 42 -29.13 12.28 8.44
N THR A 43 -29.01 12.37 7.12
CA THR A 43 -28.14 13.38 6.49
C THR A 43 -28.71 14.79 6.57
N SER A 44 -30.03 14.99 6.73
CA SER A 44 -30.60 16.32 6.94
C SER A 44 -30.32 16.85 8.34
N TYR A 45 -30.39 15.98 9.35
CA TYR A 45 -29.90 16.30 10.68
C TYR A 45 -28.38 16.51 10.69
N LEU A 46 -27.62 15.72 9.93
CA LEU A 46 -26.17 15.89 9.83
C LEU A 46 -25.81 17.28 9.29
N ARG A 47 -26.47 17.71 8.21
CA ARG A 47 -26.28 19.07 7.66
C ARG A 47 -26.62 20.14 8.70
N ALA A 48 -27.68 19.96 9.47
CA ALA A 48 -28.08 20.90 10.52
C ALA A 48 -27.02 21.05 11.64
N VAL A 49 -26.56 19.93 12.23
CA VAL A 49 -25.57 19.98 13.32
C VAL A 49 -24.19 20.45 12.83
N MET A 50 -23.84 20.11 11.59
CA MET A 50 -22.62 20.62 10.95
C MET A 50 -22.69 22.14 10.72
N ALA A 51 -23.83 22.66 10.26
CA ALA A 51 -24.03 24.10 10.06
C ALA A 51 -23.96 24.88 11.39
N ALA A 52 -24.43 24.28 12.48
CA ALA A 52 -24.31 24.83 13.83
C ALA A 52 -22.92 24.62 14.47
N ASN A 53 -22.02 23.88 13.81
CA ASN A 53 -20.74 23.44 14.37
C ASN A 53 -20.89 22.77 15.75
N GLU A 54 -21.94 21.97 15.91
CA GLU A 54 -22.25 21.30 17.18
C GLU A 54 -21.22 20.19 17.46
N MET A 55 -20.61 20.18 18.64
CA MET A 55 -19.69 19.12 19.08
C MET A 55 -20.30 18.42 20.31
N SER A 56 -21.17 17.44 20.07
CA SER A 56 -21.98 16.79 21.11
C SER A 56 -22.00 15.26 20.96
N GLU A 57 -22.39 14.56 22.02
CA GLU A 57 -22.55 13.08 21.99
C GLU A 57 -23.62 12.65 20.99
N ARG A 58 -24.73 13.38 20.87
CA ARG A 58 -25.78 13.09 19.87
C ARG A 58 -25.25 13.25 18.44
N ALA A 59 -24.46 14.29 18.17
CA ALA A 59 -23.81 14.47 16.87
C ALA A 59 -22.80 13.34 16.60
N LEU A 60 -22.05 12.90 17.61
CA LEU A 60 -21.15 11.75 17.49
C LEU A 60 -21.90 10.46 17.15
N ASN A 61 -23.05 10.20 17.79
CA ASN A 61 -23.89 9.05 17.50
C ASN A 61 -24.51 9.12 16.09
N LEU A 62 -24.96 10.30 15.66
CA LEU A 62 -25.44 10.52 14.30
C LEU A 62 -24.36 10.21 13.26
N THR A 63 -23.11 10.61 13.49
CA THR A 63 -22.02 10.30 12.54
C THR A 63 -21.81 8.78 12.38
N ARG A 64 -21.99 8.00 13.45
CA ARG A 64 -21.92 6.53 13.41
C ARG A 64 -22.98 5.94 12.49
N ASP A 65 -24.21 6.42 12.60
CA ASP A 65 -25.32 5.97 11.75
C ASP A 65 -25.06 6.30 10.28
N VAL A 66 -24.68 7.54 9.98
CA VAL A 66 -24.38 7.96 8.59
C VAL A 66 -23.24 7.15 8.00
N ILE A 67 -22.17 6.89 8.75
CA ILE A 67 -21.06 6.02 8.31
C ILE A 67 -21.55 4.60 8.05
N SER A 68 -22.48 4.07 8.84
CA SER A 68 -23.02 2.73 8.63
C SER A 68 -23.82 2.60 7.33
N MET A 69 -24.45 3.69 6.88
CA MET A 69 -25.19 3.78 5.62
C MET A 69 -24.28 4.09 4.42
N ASN A 70 -23.29 4.97 4.61
CA ASN A 70 -22.35 5.38 3.57
C ASN A 70 -20.95 5.66 4.17
N PRO A 71 -20.10 4.63 4.29
CA PRO A 71 -18.76 4.79 4.86
C PRO A 71 -17.83 5.60 3.94
N ALA A 72 -18.20 5.87 2.69
CA ALA A 72 -17.40 6.68 1.76
C ALA A 72 -17.66 8.19 1.90
N HIS A 73 -18.61 8.61 2.74
CA HIS A 73 -18.93 10.02 2.95
C HIS A 73 -17.82 10.73 3.73
N TYR A 74 -16.79 11.21 3.05
CA TYR A 74 -15.58 11.78 3.68
C TYR A 74 -15.85 12.94 4.66
N THR A 75 -16.86 13.77 4.40
CA THR A 75 -17.22 14.89 5.28
C THR A 75 -17.63 14.44 6.69
N VAL A 76 -18.38 13.33 6.81
CA VAL A 76 -18.83 12.84 8.13
C VAL A 76 -17.64 12.34 8.96
N TRP A 77 -16.61 11.77 8.34
CA TRP A 77 -15.40 11.33 9.03
C TRP A 77 -14.60 12.49 9.61
N ILE A 78 -14.40 13.56 8.85
CA ILE A 78 -13.71 14.76 9.33
C ILE A 78 -14.50 15.39 10.49
N TYR A 79 -15.82 15.45 10.37
CA TYR A 79 -16.68 15.98 11.43
C TYR A 79 -16.64 15.09 12.68
N ARG A 80 -16.70 13.76 12.53
CA ARG A 80 -16.54 12.79 13.62
C ARG A 80 -15.22 12.99 14.37
N ALA A 81 -14.10 13.12 13.65
CA ALA A 81 -12.79 13.38 14.26
C ALA A 81 -12.78 14.69 15.08
N LYS A 82 -13.38 15.77 14.57
CA LYS A 82 -13.51 17.04 15.31
C LYS A 82 -14.31 16.86 16.61
N ILE A 83 -15.42 16.13 16.56
CA ILE A 83 -16.25 15.86 17.74
C ILE A 83 -15.45 15.04 18.77
N LEU A 84 -14.78 13.97 18.33
CA LEU A 84 -13.97 13.11 19.22
C LEU A 84 -12.91 13.92 19.98
N PHE A 85 -12.18 14.79 19.28
CA PHE A 85 -11.17 15.65 19.92
C PHE A 85 -11.80 16.72 20.82
N SER A 86 -12.90 17.35 20.38
CA SER A 86 -13.56 18.40 21.16
C SER A 86 -14.19 17.89 22.45
N LEU A 87 -14.64 16.64 22.47
CA LEU A 87 -15.23 15.99 23.64
C LEU A 87 -14.21 15.19 24.45
N GLU A 88 -12.92 15.22 24.08
CA GLU A 88 -11.84 14.48 24.74
C GLU A 88 -12.19 12.98 24.92
N LYS A 89 -12.76 12.37 23.88
CA LYS A 89 -13.18 10.96 23.90
C LYS A 89 -11.98 10.03 23.99
N ASP A 90 -12.19 8.84 24.58
CA ASP A 90 -11.19 7.78 24.54
C ASP A 90 -11.01 7.28 23.10
N LEU A 91 -9.86 7.60 22.52
CA LEU A 91 -9.54 7.20 21.15
C LEU A 91 -9.29 5.69 21.02
N MET A 92 -9.00 4.97 22.11
CA MET A 92 -8.91 3.50 22.09
C MET A 92 -10.28 2.86 21.90
N GLU A 93 -11.34 3.42 22.48
CA GLU A 93 -12.72 2.97 22.24
C GLU A 93 -13.12 3.24 20.78
N GLU A 94 -12.74 4.40 20.23
CA GLU A 94 -12.98 4.72 18.82
C GLU A 94 -12.23 3.76 17.89
N LEU A 95 -10.97 3.42 18.18
CA LEU A 95 -10.23 2.43 17.39
C LEU A 95 -10.88 1.05 17.46
N SER A 96 -11.39 0.65 18.63
CA SER A 96 -12.14 -0.60 18.77
C SER A 96 -13.39 -0.62 17.89
N TRP A 97 -14.17 0.46 17.91
CA TRP A 97 -15.33 0.57 17.00
C TRP A 97 -14.89 0.59 15.53
N LEU A 98 -13.80 1.28 15.21
CA LEU A 98 -13.28 1.38 13.84
C LEU A 98 -12.78 0.03 13.32
N ASN A 99 -12.28 -0.87 14.19
CA ASN A 99 -11.91 -2.23 13.80
C ASN A 99 -13.11 -2.96 13.18
N ASP A 100 -14.27 -2.93 13.84
CA ASP A 100 -15.50 -3.58 13.33
C ASP A 100 -15.91 -3.00 11.97
N VAL A 101 -15.85 -1.67 11.83
CA VAL A 101 -16.17 -0.98 10.56
C VAL A 101 -15.18 -1.37 9.46
N SER A 102 -13.89 -1.48 9.79
CA SER A 102 -12.83 -1.85 8.85
C SER A 102 -12.98 -3.27 8.33
N LEU A 103 -13.31 -4.23 9.22
CA LEU A 103 -13.54 -5.63 8.86
C LEU A 103 -14.78 -5.79 7.97
N LYS A 104 -15.78 -4.91 8.12
CA LYS A 104 -16.96 -4.86 7.26
C LYS A 104 -16.67 -4.21 5.89
N TYR A 105 -15.82 -3.18 5.85
CA TYR A 105 -15.55 -2.36 4.66
C TYR A 105 -14.06 -2.31 4.32
N LEU A 106 -13.49 -3.45 3.91
CA LEU A 106 -12.05 -3.65 3.71
C LEU A 106 -11.36 -2.62 2.77
N LYS A 107 -12.08 -2.09 1.79
CA LYS A 107 -11.55 -1.22 0.71
C LYS A 107 -12.14 0.18 0.74
N ASN A 108 -11.96 0.88 1.86
CA ASN A 108 -12.46 2.23 2.08
C ASN A 108 -11.34 3.18 2.50
N TYR A 109 -11.11 4.26 1.73
CA TYR A 109 -10.05 5.23 2.02
C TYR A 109 -10.27 5.99 3.32
N GLN A 110 -11.53 6.34 3.64
CA GLN A 110 -11.87 7.20 4.76
C GLN A 110 -11.58 6.53 6.10
N ILE A 111 -11.81 5.22 6.22
CA ILE A 111 -11.49 4.43 7.42
C ILE A 111 -10.01 4.52 7.76
N TRP A 112 -9.13 4.24 6.78
CA TRP A 112 -7.68 4.26 7.00
C TRP A 112 -7.16 5.67 7.23
N HIS A 113 -7.73 6.67 6.53
CA HIS A 113 -7.39 8.06 6.78
C HIS A 113 -7.83 8.53 8.18
N HIS A 114 -9.05 8.18 8.61
CA HIS A 114 -9.54 8.48 9.96
C HIS A 114 -8.63 7.87 11.02
N ARG A 115 -8.21 6.61 10.81
CA ARG A 115 -7.23 5.96 11.68
C ARG A 115 -5.91 6.73 11.76
N GLN A 116 -5.37 7.21 10.64
CA GLN A 116 -4.18 8.07 10.63
C GLN A 116 -4.41 9.37 11.38
N VAL A 117 -5.55 10.03 11.20
CA VAL A 117 -5.90 11.28 11.90
C VAL A 117 -5.89 11.09 13.42
N LEU A 118 -6.51 10.02 13.91
CA LEU A 118 -6.53 9.70 15.34
C LEU A 118 -5.13 9.42 15.88
N LEU A 119 -4.38 8.53 15.22
CA LEU A 119 -3.04 8.13 15.68
C LEU A 119 -1.98 9.22 15.50
N SER A 120 -2.23 10.24 14.68
CA SER A 120 -1.32 11.39 14.54
C SER A 120 -1.30 12.29 15.77
N SER A 121 -2.27 12.16 16.68
CA SER A 121 -2.33 12.95 17.90
C SER A 121 -1.28 12.46 18.91
N LYS A 122 -0.11 13.10 18.93
CA LYS A 122 0.97 12.78 19.90
C LYS A 122 0.58 12.93 21.36
N ALA A 123 -0.46 13.72 21.65
CA ALA A 123 -1.00 13.85 23.00
C ALA A 123 -1.69 12.56 23.47
N HIS A 124 -2.37 11.84 22.56
CA HIS A 124 -3.09 10.60 22.86
C HIS A 124 -2.23 9.37 22.58
N PHE A 125 -1.39 9.42 21.55
CA PHE A 125 -0.52 8.34 21.10
C PHE A 125 0.94 8.82 21.02
N PRO A 126 1.63 9.00 22.16
CA PRO A 126 3.06 9.30 22.16
C PRO A 126 3.90 8.11 21.68
N THR A 127 3.34 6.90 21.73
CA THR A 127 3.96 5.65 21.30
C THR A 127 2.98 4.80 20.50
N PHE A 128 3.49 3.81 19.77
CA PHE A 128 2.69 2.89 18.98
C PHE A 128 1.66 2.12 19.85
N PRO A 129 0.36 2.12 19.48
CA PRO A 129 -0.66 1.44 20.26
C PRO A 129 -0.51 -0.09 20.21
N PRO A 130 -0.60 -0.80 21.35
CA PRO A 130 -0.17 -2.19 21.47
C PRO A 130 -0.99 -3.21 20.66
N LYS A 131 -2.27 -2.92 20.39
CA LYS A 131 -3.17 -3.84 19.64
C LYS A 131 -3.19 -3.58 18.14
N GLU A 132 -2.49 -2.54 17.69
CA GLU A 132 -2.59 -2.08 16.31
C GLU A 132 -1.98 -3.10 15.34
N ALA A 133 -0.80 -3.65 15.65
CA ALA A 133 -0.16 -4.68 14.84
C ALA A 133 -1.03 -5.95 14.71
N ASP A 134 -1.66 -6.39 15.81
CA ASP A 134 -2.53 -7.55 15.79
C ASP A 134 -3.77 -7.33 14.90
N PHE A 135 -4.36 -6.13 14.96
CA PHE A 135 -5.47 -5.76 14.09
C PHE A 135 -5.08 -5.73 12.60
N LEU A 136 -3.88 -5.25 12.26
CA LEU A 136 -3.40 -5.33 10.86
C LEU A 136 -3.28 -6.77 10.38
N MET A 137 -2.83 -7.69 11.24
CA MET A 137 -2.74 -9.10 10.90
C MET A 137 -4.12 -9.75 10.74
N GLU A 138 -5.12 -9.33 11.51
CA GLU A 138 -6.52 -9.72 11.28
C GLU A 138 -7.03 -9.24 9.91
N MET A 139 -6.73 -8.00 9.54
CA MET A 139 -7.05 -7.47 8.21
C MET A 139 -6.35 -8.24 7.08
N PHE A 140 -5.08 -8.61 7.26
CA PHE A 140 -4.35 -9.43 6.29
C PHE A 140 -4.81 -10.87 6.22
N ALA A 141 -5.41 -11.42 7.28
CA ALA A 141 -6.05 -12.72 7.23
C ALA A 141 -7.26 -12.73 6.29
N GLN A 142 -7.96 -11.59 6.13
CA GLN A 142 -9.04 -11.44 5.14
C GLN A 142 -8.52 -11.12 3.73
N ASP A 143 -7.58 -10.18 3.62
CA ASP A 143 -6.96 -9.80 2.34
C ASP A 143 -5.48 -9.42 2.56
N SER A 144 -4.60 -10.41 2.40
CA SER A 144 -3.15 -10.25 2.57
C SER A 144 -2.49 -9.29 1.58
N LYS A 145 -3.23 -8.80 0.57
CA LYS A 145 -2.78 -7.87 -0.46
C LYS A 145 -3.52 -6.54 -0.40
N ASN A 146 -4.27 -6.27 0.67
CA ASN A 146 -5.02 -5.03 0.84
C ASN A 146 -4.09 -3.81 0.81
N TYR A 147 -4.22 -3.00 -0.23
CA TYR A 147 -3.33 -1.85 -0.48
C TYR A 147 -3.44 -0.79 0.61
N HIS A 148 -4.63 -0.57 1.17
CA HIS A 148 -4.82 0.43 2.21
C HIS A 148 -4.13 0.03 3.51
N VAL A 149 -4.26 -1.25 3.90
CA VAL A 149 -3.62 -1.79 5.11
C VAL A 149 -2.10 -1.69 4.99
N TRP A 150 -1.53 -2.08 3.84
CA TRP A 150 -0.09 -1.96 3.61
C TRP A 150 0.41 -0.51 3.60
N THR A 151 -0.32 0.39 2.94
CA THR A 151 0.03 1.83 2.92
C THR A 151 -0.04 2.42 4.33
N TYR A 152 -1.06 2.05 5.10
CA TYR A 152 -1.19 2.45 6.49
C TYR A 152 -0.07 1.89 7.37
N ARG A 153 0.32 0.62 7.18
CA ARG A 153 1.45 0.00 7.88
C ARG A 153 2.78 0.70 7.55
N HIS A 154 3.01 1.08 6.29
CA HIS A 154 4.16 1.90 5.89
C HIS A 154 4.20 3.24 6.62
N TRP A 155 3.04 3.88 6.77
CA TRP A 155 2.91 5.11 7.53
C TRP A 155 3.19 4.89 9.02
N LEU A 156 2.67 3.81 9.64
CA LEU A 156 2.94 3.48 11.04
C LEU A 156 4.43 3.30 11.33
N VAL A 157 5.13 2.55 10.47
CA VAL A 157 6.58 2.34 10.59
C VAL A 157 7.34 3.67 10.63
N ARG A 158 6.99 4.62 9.75
CA ARG A 158 7.59 5.96 9.72
C ARG A 158 7.18 6.81 10.92
N HIS A 159 5.88 6.86 11.19
CA HIS A 159 5.29 7.74 12.20
C HIS A 159 5.78 7.41 13.62
N PHE A 160 5.90 6.12 13.93
CA PHE A 160 6.34 5.64 15.24
C PHE A 160 7.78 5.10 15.27
N GLY A 161 8.51 5.16 14.14
CA GLY A 161 9.90 4.70 14.04
C GLY A 161 10.07 3.20 14.27
N LEU A 162 9.22 2.36 13.67
CA LEU A 162 9.15 0.92 13.92
C LEU A 162 10.11 0.07 13.06
N TRP A 163 11.08 0.70 12.39
CA TRP A 163 11.95 0.05 11.40
C TRP A 163 12.65 -1.20 11.91
N ASP A 164 13.10 -1.17 13.16
CA ASP A 164 13.86 -2.25 13.80
C ASP A 164 13.01 -3.02 14.83
N GLN A 165 11.69 -2.83 14.84
CA GLN A 165 10.80 -3.63 15.68
C GLN A 165 10.77 -5.08 15.19
N PRO A 166 11.14 -6.08 16.03
CA PRO A 166 11.20 -7.48 15.61
C PRO A 166 9.89 -7.97 14.99
N ARG A 167 8.76 -7.50 15.51
CA ARG A 167 7.43 -7.92 15.03
C ARG A 167 7.19 -7.58 13.56
N GLU A 168 7.75 -6.49 13.03
CA GLU A 168 7.52 -6.12 11.62
C GLU A 168 8.13 -7.13 10.65
N ILE A 169 9.35 -7.61 10.93
CA ILE A 169 9.98 -8.63 10.08
C ILE A 169 9.34 -10.01 10.29
N GLU A 170 8.95 -10.35 11.53
CA GLU A 170 8.26 -11.60 11.86
C GLU A 170 6.93 -11.73 11.10
N ASP A 171 6.12 -10.66 11.07
CA ASP A 171 4.84 -10.65 10.35
C ASP A 171 5.04 -10.79 8.84
N VAL A 172 6.05 -10.12 8.27
CA VAL A 172 6.41 -10.26 6.85
C VAL A 172 6.80 -11.70 6.52
N GLU A 173 7.66 -12.32 7.33
CA GLU A 173 8.10 -13.69 7.13
C GLU A 173 6.95 -14.69 7.28
N PHE A 174 6.04 -14.45 8.23
CA PHE A 174 4.81 -15.22 8.36
C PHE A 174 3.96 -15.15 7.08
N LEU A 175 3.73 -13.95 6.54
CA LEU A 175 2.94 -13.74 5.32
C LEU A 175 3.61 -14.35 4.08
N LEU A 176 4.94 -14.25 3.95
CA LEU A 176 5.70 -14.84 2.84
C LEU A 176 5.79 -16.37 2.94
N LYS A 177 5.83 -16.92 4.15
CA LYS A 177 5.78 -18.36 4.37
C LYS A 177 4.44 -18.92 3.89
N ALA A 178 3.34 -18.22 4.17
CA ALA A 178 1.99 -18.56 3.74
C ALA A 178 1.77 -18.37 2.22
N ASP A 179 2.16 -17.22 1.65
CA ASP A 179 2.14 -16.95 0.21
C ASP A 179 3.44 -16.26 -0.23
N VAL A 180 4.38 -17.06 -0.75
CA VAL A 180 5.65 -16.54 -1.28
C VAL A 180 5.46 -15.61 -2.50
N ARG A 181 4.27 -15.61 -3.14
CA ARG A 181 3.91 -14.72 -4.25
C ARG A 181 3.24 -13.43 -3.77
N ASN A 182 3.18 -13.17 -2.46
CA ASN A 182 2.65 -11.93 -1.92
C ASN A 182 3.63 -10.77 -2.15
N ASN A 183 3.49 -10.09 -3.29
CA ASN A 183 4.34 -8.96 -3.66
C ASN A 183 4.27 -7.79 -2.66
N SER A 184 3.13 -7.61 -1.97
CA SER A 184 3.00 -6.55 -0.97
C SER A 184 3.88 -6.83 0.25
N ALA A 185 3.99 -8.08 0.67
CA ALA A 185 4.91 -8.48 1.75
C ALA A 185 6.39 -8.35 1.34
N TRP A 186 6.74 -8.72 0.09
CA TRP A 186 8.09 -8.45 -0.46
C TRP A 186 8.42 -6.96 -0.51
N ASN A 187 7.46 -6.14 -0.93
CA ASN A 187 7.60 -4.68 -0.95
C ASN A 187 7.78 -4.12 0.47
N HIS A 188 7.04 -4.62 1.45
CA HIS A 188 7.20 -4.21 2.84
C HIS A 188 8.56 -4.61 3.40
N ARG A 189 9.02 -5.85 3.12
CA ARG A 189 10.37 -6.31 3.47
C ARG A 189 11.44 -5.38 2.92
N TYR A 190 11.32 -5.00 1.64
CA TYR A 190 12.25 -4.07 1.00
C TYR A 190 12.23 -2.71 1.69
N MET A 191 11.03 -2.19 1.98
CA MET A 191 10.86 -0.92 2.66
C MET A 191 11.50 -0.93 4.05
N LEU A 192 11.32 -1.98 4.86
CA LEU A 192 11.93 -2.10 6.20
C LEU A 192 13.47 -2.08 6.15
N ARG A 193 14.07 -2.74 5.16
CA ARG A 193 15.53 -2.88 5.03
C ARG A 193 16.20 -1.70 4.34
N PHE A 194 15.57 -1.16 3.29
CA PHE A 194 16.20 -0.23 2.35
C PHE A 194 15.45 1.09 2.21
N GLY A 195 14.33 1.27 2.91
CA GLY A 195 13.56 2.51 2.87
C GLY A 195 14.29 3.68 3.53
N PRO A 196 14.05 4.93 3.09
CA PRO A 196 14.60 6.10 3.74
C PRO A 196 14.04 6.20 5.17
N ARG A 197 14.94 6.21 6.16
CA ARG A 197 14.59 6.32 7.59
C ARG A 197 14.49 7.77 8.09
N ASP A 198 15.03 8.72 7.33
CA ASP A 198 14.99 10.14 7.66
C ASP A 198 13.60 10.72 7.39
N ALA A 199 12.93 11.18 8.45
CA ALA A 199 11.59 11.76 8.39
C ALA A 199 11.53 13.11 7.64
N SER A 200 12.67 13.73 7.35
CA SER A 200 12.75 14.96 6.54
C SER A 200 12.73 14.68 5.03
N ILE A 201 12.98 13.43 4.61
CA ILE A 201 12.96 13.02 3.21
C ILE A 201 11.52 12.69 2.81
N PRO A 202 10.99 13.27 1.71
CA PRO A 202 9.68 12.93 1.19
C PRO A 202 9.54 11.43 0.94
N ASP A 203 8.34 10.89 1.11
CA ASP A 203 8.07 9.46 0.85
C ASP A 203 8.13 9.16 -0.66
N ALA A 204 9.35 8.92 -1.13
CA ALA A 204 9.65 8.56 -2.52
C ALA A 204 9.83 7.04 -2.69
N GLY A 205 9.59 6.24 -1.64
CA GLY A 205 9.72 4.79 -1.64
C GLY A 205 11.14 4.24 -1.73
N MET A 206 12.12 5.03 -2.18
CA MET A 206 13.53 4.66 -2.33
C MET A 206 14.44 5.79 -1.86
N VAL A 207 15.62 5.43 -1.34
CA VAL A 207 16.68 6.40 -0.99
C VAL A 207 17.13 7.16 -2.26
N ASN A 208 17.41 8.46 -2.11
CA ASN A 208 17.81 9.38 -3.18
C ASN A 208 16.81 9.55 -4.34
N ALA A 209 15.61 8.97 -4.28
CA ALA A 209 14.64 9.09 -5.37
C ALA A 209 13.93 10.45 -5.41
N GLY A 210 13.81 11.12 -4.26
CA GLY A 210 13.16 12.42 -4.10
C GLY A 210 14.02 13.62 -4.54
N ASP A 211 15.31 13.43 -4.78
CA ASP A 211 16.21 14.48 -5.25
C ASP A 211 16.29 14.49 -6.79
N PRO A 212 15.84 15.58 -7.46
CA PRO A 212 15.94 15.69 -8.92
C PRO A 212 17.38 15.73 -9.44
N SER A 213 18.36 16.07 -8.60
CA SER A 213 19.78 16.14 -8.98
C SER A 213 20.49 14.79 -8.99
N THR A 214 19.96 13.78 -8.30
CA THR A 214 20.52 12.42 -8.29
C THR A 214 20.38 11.77 -9.67
N ALA A 215 21.49 11.23 -10.18
CA ALA A 215 21.49 10.53 -11.46
C ALA A 215 20.55 9.31 -11.42
N PRO A 216 19.84 8.96 -12.51
CA PRO A 216 18.93 7.82 -12.52
C PRO A 216 19.55 6.48 -12.08
N ALA A 217 20.85 6.29 -12.28
CA ALA A 217 21.59 5.11 -11.85
C ALA A 217 21.79 5.05 -10.32
N GLU A 218 21.96 6.21 -9.67
CA GLU A 218 22.24 6.34 -8.24
C GLU A 218 20.97 6.30 -7.37
N LYS A 219 19.79 6.47 -7.98
CA LYS A 219 18.51 6.37 -7.27
C LYS A 219 18.32 4.95 -6.70
N GLY A 220 18.03 4.87 -5.41
CA GLY A 220 17.87 3.61 -4.68
C GLY A 220 19.17 2.98 -4.18
N MET A 221 20.35 3.53 -4.50
CA MET A 221 21.63 3.07 -3.95
C MET A 221 21.85 3.61 -2.54
N LEU A 222 22.31 2.76 -1.63
CA LEU A 222 22.69 3.17 -0.28
C LEU A 222 24.06 3.85 -0.27
N SER A 223 24.22 4.87 0.57
CA SER A 223 25.52 5.52 0.79
C SER A 223 26.46 4.68 1.67
N VAL A 224 25.89 3.83 2.54
CA VAL A 224 26.61 2.89 3.39
C VAL A 224 25.92 1.54 3.29
N VAL A 225 26.68 0.50 2.93
CA VAL A 225 26.18 -0.86 2.72
C VAL A 225 26.59 -1.73 3.89
N ASP A 226 25.62 -2.46 4.46
CA ASP A 226 25.85 -3.54 5.41
C ASP A 226 25.85 -4.86 4.63
N GLU A 227 27.04 -5.36 4.29
CA GLU A 227 27.20 -6.55 3.44
C GLU A 227 26.60 -7.82 4.04
N ASP A 228 26.65 -7.98 5.37
CA ASP A 228 26.07 -9.14 6.05
C ASP A 228 24.53 -9.15 5.88
N MET A 229 23.90 -7.98 5.98
CA MET A 229 22.47 -7.83 5.70
C MET A 229 22.13 -8.07 4.23
N ILE A 230 22.94 -7.56 3.30
CA ILE A 230 22.74 -7.80 1.85
C ILE A 230 22.80 -9.30 1.54
N ASP A 231 23.83 -10.00 2.00
CA ASP A 231 23.99 -11.43 1.75
C ASP A 231 22.85 -12.25 2.37
N ALA A 232 22.38 -11.87 3.56
CA ALA A 232 21.23 -12.50 4.20
C ALA A 232 19.92 -12.31 3.39
N GLU A 233 19.66 -11.09 2.88
CA GLU A 233 18.47 -10.80 2.07
C GLU A 233 18.53 -11.47 0.68
N LEU A 234 19.71 -11.52 0.05
CA LEU A 234 19.93 -12.26 -1.19
C LEU A 234 19.70 -13.76 -0.99
N LYS A 235 20.24 -14.34 0.09
CA LYS A 235 20.00 -15.75 0.43
C LYS A 235 18.52 -16.04 0.66
N PHE A 236 17.82 -15.17 1.38
CA PHE A 236 16.37 -15.31 1.59
C PHE A 236 15.60 -15.32 0.25
N ALA A 237 15.97 -14.45 -0.69
CA ALA A 237 15.38 -14.44 -2.02
C ALA A 237 15.72 -15.71 -2.84
N GLN A 238 16.96 -16.22 -2.76
CA GLN A 238 17.35 -17.48 -3.39
C GLN A 238 16.50 -18.66 -2.88
N GLU A 239 16.31 -18.78 -1.56
CA GLU A 239 15.47 -19.82 -0.96
C GLU A 239 14.02 -19.75 -1.46
N ALA A 240 13.48 -18.54 -1.59
CA ALA A 240 12.15 -18.31 -2.15
C ALA A 240 12.05 -18.67 -3.65
N ILE A 241 13.08 -18.35 -4.45
CA ILE A 241 13.16 -18.72 -5.87
C ILE A 241 13.25 -20.23 -6.05
N LEU A 242 14.07 -20.91 -5.24
CA LEU A 242 14.18 -22.37 -5.29
C LEU A 242 12.83 -23.06 -5.01
N ARG A 243 12.01 -22.48 -4.12
CA ARG A 243 10.65 -22.96 -3.84
C ARG A 243 9.67 -22.66 -4.98
N ALA A 244 9.81 -21.52 -5.65
CA ALA A 244 8.90 -21.09 -6.72
C ALA A 244 9.66 -20.34 -7.84
N PRO A 245 10.30 -21.06 -8.78
CA PRO A 245 11.21 -20.45 -9.77
C PRO A 245 10.54 -19.45 -10.72
N GLU A 246 9.27 -19.64 -11.05
CA GLU A 246 8.45 -18.73 -11.88
C GLU A 246 7.73 -17.65 -11.05
N ASN A 247 8.11 -17.44 -9.78
CA ASN A 247 7.58 -16.33 -8.99
C ASN A 247 8.39 -15.06 -9.24
N ARG A 248 7.79 -14.06 -9.90
CA ARG A 248 8.44 -12.78 -10.20
C ARG A 248 8.96 -12.03 -8.97
N SER A 249 8.24 -12.06 -7.85
CA SER A 249 8.51 -11.19 -6.71
C SER A 249 9.92 -11.33 -6.11
N PRO A 250 10.42 -12.54 -5.74
CA PRO A 250 11.76 -12.68 -5.20
C PRO A 250 12.88 -12.36 -6.21
N TRP A 251 12.68 -12.58 -7.51
CA TRP A 251 13.64 -12.13 -8.54
C TRP A 251 13.73 -10.60 -8.57
N TRP A 252 12.60 -9.90 -8.55
CA TRP A 252 12.59 -8.43 -8.55
C TRP A 252 13.08 -7.84 -7.22
N TYR A 253 12.80 -8.52 -6.11
CA TYR A 253 13.35 -8.18 -4.81
C TYR A 253 14.89 -8.23 -4.84
N ALA A 254 15.47 -9.32 -5.34
CA ALA A 254 16.92 -9.47 -5.45
C ALA A 254 17.57 -8.40 -6.32
N ARG A 255 16.94 -8.00 -7.43
CA ARG A 255 17.40 -6.85 -8.24
C ARG A 255 17.43 -5.56 -7.44
N GLY A 256 16.40 -5.33 -6.63
CA GLY A 256 16.35 -4.19 -5.71
C GLY A 256 17.49 -4.23 -4.69
N VAL A 257 17.73 -5.40 -4.07
CA VAL A 257 18.81 -5.59 -3.08
C VAL A 257 20.20 -5.34 -3.70
N LEU A 258 20.48 -5.95 -4.85
CA LEU A 258 21.75 -5.74 -5.57
C LEU A 258 21.95 -4.28 -5.95
N ARG A 259 20.90 -3.63 -6.49
CA ARG A 259 20.93 -2.20 -6.80
C ARG A 259 21.19 -1.36 -5.55
N ALA A 260 20.52 -1.64 -4.44
CA ALA A 260 20.71 -0.91 -3.20
C ALA A 260 22.16 -1.01 -2.68
N ALA A 261 22.80 -2.17 -2.89
CA ALA A 261 24.20 -2.42 -2.55
C ALA A 261 25.21 -1.93 -3.60
N GLY A 262 24.76 -1.48 -4.79
CA GLY A 262 25.65 -1.21 -5.91
C GLY A 262 26.36 -2.46 -6.47
N ARG A 263 25.79 -3.65 -6.25
CA ARG A 263 26.29 -4.93 -6.77
C ARG A 263 25.65 -5.24 -8.12
N GLY A 264 26.42 -5.86 -9.00
CA GLY A 264 25.98 -6.20 -10.36
C GLY A 264 25.15 -7.48 -10.43
N LEU A 265 24.37 -7.62 -11.50
CA LEU A 265 23.50 -8.79 -11.71
C LEU A 265 24.29 -10.07 -12.01
N GLU A 266 25.55 -9.94 -12.47
CA GLU A 266 26.46 -11.03 -12.80
C GLU A 266 26.74 -11.95 -11.61
N GLU A 267 26.61 -11.44 -10.39
CA GLU A 267 26.77 -12.24 -9.17
C GLU A 267 25.85 -13.46 -9.14
N TRP A 268 24.65 -13.31 -9.71
CA TRP A 268 23.64 -14.36 -9.78
C TRP A 268 23.60 -15.10 -11.11
N GLU A 269 24.55 -14.86 -12.02
CA GLU A 269 24.61 -15.55 -13.32
C GLU A 269 24.58 -17.07 -13.14
N LYS A 270 25.45 -17.63 -12.30
CA LYS A 270 25.51 -19.07 -12.05
C LYS A 270 24.20 -19.59 -11.42
N PHE A 271 23.61 -18.83 -10.50
CA PHE A 271 22.36 -19.19 -9.85
C PHE A 271 21.20 -19.19 -10.86
N ALA A 272 21.04 -18.12 -11.64
CA ALA A 272 20.04 -18.00 -12.70
C ALA A 272 20.24 -19.06 -13.80
N GLY A 273 21.48 -19.33 -14.19
CA GLY A 273 21.86 -20.39 -15.13
C GLY A 273 21.40 -21.77 -14.70
N GLY A 274 21.31 -22.04 -13.39
CA GLY A 274 20.75 -23.30 -12.87
C GLY A 274 19.28 -23.55 -13.25
N PHE A 275 18.55 -22.53 -13.68
CA PHE A 275 17.17 -22.61 -14.16
C PHE A 275 17.06 -22.61 -15.70
N VAL A 276 18.17 -22.46 -16.42
CA VAL A 276 18.24 -22.40 -17.88
C VAL A 276 19.30 -23.41 -18.35
N SER A 277 18.86 -24.62 -18.70
CA SER A 277 19.73 -25.71 -19.18
C SER A 277 19.42 -26.10 -20.63
N GLU A 278 20.35 -26.78 -21.29
CA GLU A 278 20.14 -27.34 -22.64
C GLU A 278 18.89 -28.25 -22.66
N GLY A 279 17.80 -27.75 -23.24
CA GLY A 279 16.54 -28.47 -23.37
C GLY A 279 15.52 -28.29 -22.25
N ALA A 280 15.81 -27.50 -21.20
CA ALA A 280 14.82 -27.20 -20.16
C ALA A 280 15.02 -25.82 -19.53
N VAL A 281 13.99 -24.98 -19.62
CA VAL A 281 13.86 -23.70 -18.92
C VAL A 281 12.83 -23.86 -17.80
N LYS A 282 13.26 -23.61 -16.57
CA LYS A 282 12.43 -23.69 -15.36
C LYS A 282 11.95 -22.33 -14.87
N SER A 283 12.53 -21.24 -15.38
CA SER A 283 12.20 -19.87 -15.00
C SER A 283 12.37 -18.91 -16.17
N SER A 284 11.27 -18.34 -16.66
CA SER A 284 11.28 -17.21 -17.59
C SER A 284 12.01 -15.99 -16.99
N HIS A 285 11.92 -15.80 -15.68
CA HIS A 285 12.64 -14.74 -14.95
C HIS A 285 14.15 -14.96 -14.91
N ALA A 286 14.61 -16.21 -14.86
CA ALA A 286 16.03 -16.50 -14.99
C ALA A 286 16.54 -16.21 -16.41
N VAL A 287 15.75 -16.50 -17.46
CA VAL A 287 16.09 -16.09 -18.83
C VAL A 287 16.18 -14.57 -18.94
N GLU A 288 15.23 -13.84 -18.36
CA GLU A 288 15.25 -12.36 -18.28
C GLU A 288 16.47 -11.85 -17.50
N TRP A 289 16.89 -12.54 -16.42
CA TRP A 289 18.10 -12.22 -15.67
C TRP A 289 19.37 -12.39 -16.50
N LEU A 290 19.55 -13.54 -17.15
CA LEU A 290 20.71 -13.81 -17.98
C LEU A 290 20.79 -12.87 -19.19
N ALA A 291 19.64 -12.53 -19.79
CA ALA A 291 19.58 -11.54 -20.85
C ALA A 291 20.15 -10.18 -20.42
N ASP A 292 19.87 -9.74 -19.20
CA ASP A 292 20.40 -8.49 -18.66
C ASP A 292 21.90 -8.59 -18.33
N VAL A 293 22.35 -9.71 -17.74
CA VAL A 293 23.78 -9.95 -17.46
C VAL A 293 24.62 -9.90 -18.74
N PHE A 294 24.19 -10.61 -19.79
CA PHE A 294 24.91 -10.63 -21.06
C PHE A 294 24.83 -9.31 -21.81
N ALA A 295 23.75 -8.54 -21.64
CA ALA A 295 23.61 -7.22 -22.24
C ALA A 295 24.61 -6.18 -21.71
N GLU A 296 25.13 -6.37 -20.49
CA GLU A 296 26.11 -5.48 -19.87
C GLU A 296 27.56 -5.87 -20.18
N ARG A 297 27.80 -7.07 -20.75
CA ARG A 297 29.13 -7.59 -21.07
C ARG A 297 29.50 -7.35 -22.53
N ILE A 298 30.64 -6.68 -22.72
CA ILE A 298 31.20 -6.43 -24.05
C ILE A 298 31.51 -7.76 -24.74
N GLY A 299 30.93 -7.99 -25.92
CA GLY A 299 31.16 -9.18 -26.74
C GLY A 299 30.22 -10.35 -26.47
N GLU A 300 29.28 -10.23 -25.53
CA GLU A 300 28.26 -11.25 -25.24
C GLU A 300 26.85 -10.85 -25.73
N GLU A 301 26.75 -9.84 -26.61
CA GLU A 301 25.48 -9.33 -27.12
C GLU A 301 24.68 -10.41 -27.88
N GLY A 302 25.39 -11.33 -28.55
CA GLY A 302 24.78 -12.49 -29.20
C GLY A 302 24.04 -13.42 -28.22
N GLU A 303 24.60 -13.64 -27.03
CA GLU A 303 23.94 -14.44 -25.97
C GLU A 303 22.77 -13.69 -25.36
N ALA A 304 22.89 -12.38 -25.16
CA ALA A 304 21.77 -11.54 -24.73
C ALA A 304 20.60 -11.60 -25.72
N VAL A 305 20.86 -11.46 -27.03
CA VAL A 305 19.85 -11.60 -28.08
C VAL A 305 19.24 -13.00 -28.10
N ARG A 306 20.04 -14.06 -27.87
CA ARG A 306 19.54 -15.43 -27.78
C ARG A 306 18.52 -15.58 -26.64
N MET A 307 18.83 -15.10 -25.44
CA MET A 307 17.91 -15.13 -24.29
C MET A 307 16.63 -14.32 -24.56
N LEU A 308 16.75 -13.12 -25.14
CA LEU A 308 15.60 -12.28 -25.47
C LEU A 308 14.69 -12.92 -26.54
N LYS A 309 15.26 -13.66 -27.51
CA LYS A 309 14.48 -14.43 -28.49
C LYS A 309 13.72 -15.57 -27.83
N MET A 310 14.33 -16.30 -26.89
CA MET A 310 13.64 -17.34 -26.12
C MET A 310 12.42 -16.78 -25.37
N LEU A 311 12.56 -15.62 -24.71
CA LEU A 311 11.43 -14.93 -24.07
C LEU A 311 10.36 -14.54 -25.08
N LYS A 312 10.76 -13.96 -26.22
CA LYS A 312 9.85 -13.51 -27.27
C LYS A 312 9.03 -14.64 -27.88
N GLU A 313 9.66 -15.78 -28.15
CA GLU A 313 9.09 -16.83 -28.98
C GLU A 313 8.39 -17.91 -28.15
N GLU A 314 8.89 -18.20 -26.95
CA GLU A 314 8.45 -19.36 -26.17
C GLU A 314 7.93 -18.98 -24.78
N PHE A 315 8.73 -18.26 -23.98
CA PHE A 315 8.45 -18.16 -22.54
C PHE A 315 7.61 -16.96 -22.12
N ASP A 316 7.52 -15.92 -22.95
CA ASP A 316 6.79 -14.69 -22.65
C ASP A 316 6.36 -13.92 -23.93
N PRO A 317 5.61 -14.56 -24.83
CA PRO A 317 5.21 -13.98 -26.11
C PRO A 317 4.27 -12.77 -25.97
N ILE A 318 3.62 -12.60 -24.81
CA ILE A 318 2.76 -11.44 -24.53
C ILE A 318 3.57 -10.13 -24.54
N ARG A 319 4.86 -10.17 -24.15
CA ARG A 319 5.79 -9.02 -24.20
C ARG A 319 6.65 -9.00 -25.47
N LYS A 320 6.29 -9.71 -26.55
CA LYS A 320 7.10 -9.78 -27.79
C LYS A 320 7.61 -8.43 -28.32
N ASN A 321 6.76 -7.40 -28.30
CA ASN A 321 7.11 -6.08 -28.81
C ASN A 321 8.16 -5.39 -27.91
N TYR A 322 8.13 -5.67 -26.60
CA TYR A 322 9.13 -5.20 -25.65
C TYR A 322 10.46 -5.92 -25.87
N TRP A 323 10.44 -7.23 -26.12
CA TRP A 323 11.64 -7.99 -26.45
C TRP A 323 12.28 -7.57 -27.77
N ASP A 324 11.46 -7.31 -28.80
CA ASP A 324 11.93 -6.73 -30.06
C ASP A 324 12.58 -5.35 -29.85
N TYR A 325 12.02 -4.54 -28.96
CA TYR A 325 12.63 -3.26 -28.57
C TYR A 325 13.98 -3.45 -27.87
N ARG A 326 14.08 -4.39 -26.92
CA ARG A 326 15.33 -4.71 -26.20
C ARG A 326 16.41 -5.22 -27.15
N ILE A 327 16.07 -6.10 -28.11
CA ILE A 327 17.00 -6.60 -29.13
C ILE A 327 17.53 -5.45 -29.99
N ARG A 328 16.66 -4.59 -30.51
CA ARG A 328 17.09 -3.43 -31.32
C ARG A 328 18.03 -2.48 -30.56
N LYS A 329 17.87 -2.36 -29.24
CA LYS A 329 18.75 -1.54 -28.40
C LYS A 329 20.16 -2.10 -28.29
N LEU A 330 20.33 -3.41 -28.30
CA LEU A 330 21.63 -4.06 -28.32
C LEU A 330 22.33 -3.86 -29.67
N ASP A 331 21.60 -4.03 -30.78
CA ASP A 331 22.15 -3.81 -32.13
C ASP A 331 22.68 -2.38 -32.32
N GLN A 332 21.99 -1.39 -31.73
CA GLN A 332 22.39 0.02 -31.76
C GLN A 332 23.59 0.35 -30.87
N ALA A 333 23.91 -0.48 -29.88
CA ALA A 333 25.05 -0.28 -28.99
C ALA A 333 26.36 -0.83 -29.60
N VAL A 334 26.24 -1.76 -30.56
CA VAL A 334 27.37 -2.42 -31.24
C VAL A 334 27.74 -1.74 -32.57
N ALA A 335 26.81 -0.97 -33.15
CA ALA A 335 27.01 -0.16 -34.36
C ALA A 335 27.58 1.23 -34.05
#